data_AF-A0A2D7BSH8-F1
#
_entry.id   AF-A0A2D7BSH8-F1
#
_cell.length_a   1.000
_cell.length_b   1.000
_cell.length_c   1.000
_cell.angle_alpha   90.00
_cell.angle_beta   90.00
_cell.angle_gamma   90.00
#
_symmetry.space_group_name_H-M   'P 1'
#
loop_
_entity.id
_entity.type
_entity.pdbx_description
1 polymer ?
#
loop_
_entity_poly.entity_id
_entity_poly.type
_entity_poly.pdbx_seq_one_letter_code
_entity_poly.pdbx_strand_id
1 'polypeptide(L)'
;MNFSSRKKSNLAFLFEATVLLSIYMILQDQVKIFSYLGLLPFILVPIVSWISPEAAYDNYLIEVFYSWSTLMLAFIIGTSWSLALKNNQSIFMVVAQFALLFIGIIFFYLASNNIIFFLVVLLILYEMQYFFEKNLIKDVDWYKNLRFHLTFSIRICHLLMIAFIFTNQ
;
A
#
# COMPACT_ATOMS: atom_id res chain seq x y z
N MET A 1 -15.46 33.48 45.33
CA MET A 1 -14.56 33.37 44.15
C MET A 1 -14.08 31.93 44.02
N ASN A 2 -14.55 31.20 43.00
CA ASN A 2 -14.32 29.75 42.82
C ASN A 2 -13.16 29.46 41.83
N PHE A 3 -12.08 30.26 41.91
CA PHE A 3 -10.98 30.26 40.93
C PHE A 3 -10.08 29.01 41.00
N SER A 4 -10.00 28.36 42.17
CA SER A 4 -9.16 27.17 42.41
C SER A 4 -9.67 25.92 41.68
N SER A 5 -10.98 25.68 41.66
CA SER A 5 -11.56 24.47 41.05
C SER A 5 -11.50 24.50 39.52
N ARG A 6 -11.75 25.67 38.89
CA ARG A 6 -11.59 25.88 37.44
C ARG A 6 -10.16 25.66 36.97
N LYS A 7 -9.16 26.10 37.75
CA LYS A 7 -7.74 25.92 37.37
C LYS A 7 -7.33 24.45 37.42
N LYS A 8 -7.81 23.69 38.42
CA LYS A 8 -7.61 22.23 38.49
C LYS A 8 -8.33 21.48 37.36
N SER A 9 -9.56 21.85 36.99
CA SER A 9 -10.25 21.20 35.88
C SER A 9 -9.56 21.46 34.54
N ASN A 10 -9.05 22.67 34.32
CA ASN A 10 -8.33 23.02 33.09
C ASN A 10 -6.98 22.28 32.98
N LEU A 11 -6.27 22.10 34.09
CA LEU A 11 -5.02 21.33 34.11
C LEU A 11 -5.26 19.84 33.85
N ALA A 12 -6.33 19.26 34.40
CA ALA A 12 -6.69 17.87 34.13
C ALA A 12 -7.07 17.66 32.66
N PHE A 13 -7.85 18.58 32.08
CA PHE A 13 -8.20 18.55 30.66
C PHE A 13 -6.98 18.69 29.74
N LEU A 14 -6.06 19.62 30.06
CA LEU A 14 -4.82 19.79 29.29
C LEU A 14 -3.91 18.55 29.38
N PHE A 15 -3.83 17.93 30.55
CA PHE A 15 -3.08 16.69 30.74
C PHE A 15 -3.67 15.55 29.88
N GLU A 16 -4.98 15.34 29.94
CA GLU A 16 -5.68 14.33 29.14
C GLU A 16 -5.50 14.57 27.64
N ALA A 17 -5.70 15.81 27.18
CA ALA A 17 -5.50 16.18 25.78
C ALA A 17 -4.05 15.92 25.30
N THR A 18 -3.05 16.22 26.13
CA THR A 18 -1.64 15.97 25.82
C THR A 18 -1.33 14.48 25.73
N VAL A 19 -1.87 13.68 26.67
CA VAL A 19 -1.72 12.22 26.65
C VAL A 19 -2.36 11.64 25.38
N LEU A 20 -3.59 12.03 25.05
CA LEU A 20 -4.27 11.57 23.83
C LEU A 20 -3.51 11.95 22.56
N LEU A 21 -2.98 13.17 22.49
CA LEU A 21 -2.15 13.62 21.37
C LEU A 21 -0.89 12.74 21.24
N SER A 22 -0.21 12.45 22.36
CA SER A 22 1.00 11.64 22.35
C SER A 22 0.73 10.19 21.89
N ILE A 23 -0.38 9.59 22.33
CA ILE A 23 -0.80 8.26 21.90
C ILE A 23 -1.09 8.26 20.39
N TYR A 24 -1.81 9.27 19.91
CA TYR A 24 -2.12 9.42 18.48
C TYR A 24 -0.85 9.51 17.63
N MET A 25 0.13 10.31 18.06
CA MET A 25 1.41 10.46 17.35
C MET A 25 2.19 9.14 17.32
N ILE A 26 2.26 8.41 18.43
CA ILE A 26 2.95 7.11 18.49
C ILE A 26 2.30 6.10 17.53
N LEU A 27 0.97 6.02 17.53
CA LEU A 27 0.24 5.13 16.63
C LEU A 27 0.46 5.50 15.15
N GLN A 28 0.45 6.80 14.83
CA GLN A 28 0.73 7.29 13.49
C GLN A 28 2.12 6.87 13.02
N ASP A 29 3.14 6.96 13.88
CA ASP A 29 4.51 6.61 13.51
C ASP A 29 4.69 5.09 13.36
N GLN A 30 4.03 4.28 14.19
CA GLN A 30 3.97 2.83 13.99
C GLN A 30 3.38 2.46 12.62
N VAL A 31 2.27 3.09 12.24
CA VAL A 31 1.63 2.88 10.93
C VAL A 31 2.59 3.21 9.79
N LYS A 32 3.30 4.35 9.87
CA LYS A 32 4.31 4.72 8.86
C LYS A 32 5.41 3.66 8.78
N ILE A 33 6.00 3.27 9.92
CA ILE A 33 7.11 2.31 9.96
C ILE A 33 6.71 1.00 9.28
N PHE A 34 5.59 0.39 9.69
CA PHE A 34 5.15 -0.87 9.11
C PHE A 34 4.80 -0.74 7.62
N SER A 35 4.22 0.38 7.22
CA SER A 35 3.91 0.63 5.82
C SER A 35 5.17 0.74 4.95
N TYR A 36 6.20 1.43 5.42
CA TYR A 36 7.47 1.56 4.71
C TYR A 36 8.28 0.27 4.72
N LEU A 37 8.21 -0.54 5.79
CA LEU A 37 8.81 -1.88 5.80
C LEU A 37 8.20 -2.78 4.72
N GLY A 38 6.90 -2.62 4.43
CA GLY A 38 6.23 -3.32 3.33
C GLY A 38 6.78 -2.97 1.93
N LEU A 39 7.50 -1.84 1.77
CA LEU A 39 8.17 -1.48 0.52
C LEU A 39 9.52 -2.20 0.33
N LEU A 40 10.08 -2.84 1.36
CA LEU A 40 11.43 -3.42 1.26
C LEU A 40 11.57 -4.39 0.08
N PRO A 41 10.66 -5.36 -0.17
CA PRO A 41 10.82 -6.25 -1.32
C PRO A 41 10.64 -5.52 -2.66
N PHE A 42 9.78 -4.49 -2.70
CA PHE A 42 9.61 -3.67 -3.91
C PHE A 42 10.86 -2.88 -4.27
N ILE A 43 11.66 -2.45 -3.30
CA ILE A 43 12.86 -1.64 -3.53
C ILE A 43 14.09 -2.54 -3.72
N LEU A 44 14.28 -3.52 -2.84
CA LEU A 44 15.48 -4.37 -2.84
C LEU A 44 15.56 -5.24 -4.09
N VAL A 45 14.43 -5.82 -4.52
CA VAL A 45 14.44 -6.70 -5.69
C VAL A 45 14.87 -5.97 -6.97
N PRO A 46 14.27 -4.82 -7.37
CA PRO A 46 14.76 -4.08 -8.53
C PRO A 46 16.23 -3.67 -8.40
N ILE A 47 16.68 -3.20 -7.23
CA ILE A 47 18.09 -2.81 -7.04
C ILE A 47 19.02 -3.99 -7.31
N VAL A 48 18.75 -5.16 -6.70
CA VAL A 48 19.56 -6.35 -6.90
C VAL A 48 19.51 -6.82 -8.35
N SER A 49 18.32 -6.83 -8.96
CA SER A 49 18.14 -7.24 -10.36
C SER A 49 18.95 -6.37 -11.32
N TRP A 50 18.95 -5.05 -11.12
CA TRP A 50 19.70 -4.12 -11.97
C TRP A 50 21.22 -4.16 -11.73
N ILE A 51 21.68 -4.46 -10.51
CA ILE A 51 23.10 -4.61 -10.19
C ILE A 51 23.64 -5.95 -10.72
N SER A 52 22.84 -7.01 -10.63
CA SER A 52 23.25 -8.37 -10.94
C SER A 52 22.12 -9.12 -11.64
N PRO A 53 21.98 -8.96 -12.98
CA PRO A 53 20.93 -9.62 -13.74
C PRO A 53 20.92 -11.15 -13.59
N GLU A 54 22.09 -11.80 -13.57
CA GLU A 54 22.22 -13.24 -13.34
C GLU A 54 21.57 -13.66 -12.02
N ALA A 55 21.88 -12.96 -10.93
CA ALA A 55 21.27 -13.20 -9.63
C ALA A 55 19.74 -13.00 -9.64
N ALA A 56 19.21 -12.14 -10.51
CA ALA A 56 17.77 -11.95 -10.66
C ALA A 56 17.06 -13.19 -11.18
N TYR A 57 17.64 -13.83 -12.20
CA TYR A 57 17.08 -15.02 -12.84
C TYR A 57 17.38 -16.28 -12.03
N ASP A 58 18.61 -16.45 -11.55
CA ASP A 58 19.04 -17.67 -10.84
C ASP A 58 18.35 -17.82 -9.47
N ASN A 59 17.98 -16.71 -8.83
CA ASN A 59 17.32 -16.70 -7.52
C ASN A 59 15.82 -16.36 -7.57
N TYR A 60 15.19 -16.43 -8.74
CA TYR A 60 13.75 -16.20 -8.91
C TYR A 60 13.26 -14.85 -8.36
N LEU A 61 14.08 -13.79 -8.47
CA LEU A 61 13.74 -12.50 -7.88
C LEU A 61 12.54 -11.85 -8.58
N ILE A 62 12.36 -12.10 -9.87
CA ILE A 62 11.20 -11.63 -10.64
C ILE A 62 9.92 -12.24 -10.06
N GLU A 63 9.93 -13.53 -9.74
CA GLU A 63 8.84 -14.26 -9.12
C GLU A 63 8.54 -13.76 -7.71
N VAL A 64 9.58 -13.53 -6.92
CA VAL A 64 9.46 -12.91 -5.60
C VAL A 64 8.80 -11.53 -5.71
N PHE A 65 9.17 -10.72 -6.71
CA PHE A 65 8.60 -9.40 -6.92
C PHE A 65 7.10 -9.46 -7.24
N TYR A 66 6.69 -10.19 -8.27
CA TYR A 66 5.27 -10.22 -8.65
C TYR A 66 4.40 -10.93 -7.61
N SER A 67 4.95 -11.93 -6.90
CA SER A 67 4.25 -12.62 -5.82
C SER A 67 4.00 -11.68 -4.63
N TRP A 68 5.04 -10.95 -4.20
CA TRP A 68 4.90 -9.94 -3.16
C TRP A 68 3.92 -8.84 -3.58
N SER A 69 4.03 -8.38 -4.84
CA SER A 69 3.14 -7.37 -5.40
C SER A 69 1.67 -7.78 -5.36
N THR A 70 1.39 -9.03 -5.72
CA THR A 70 0.06 -9.62 -5.70
C THR A 70 -0.50 -9.71 -4.28
N LEU A 71 0.30 -10.18 -3.32
CA LEU A 71 -0.09 -10.29 -1.91
C LEU A 71 -0.41 -8.91 -1.31
N MET A 72 0.45 -7.92 -1.55
CA MET A 72 0.25 -6.57 -1.04
C MET A 72 -0.98 -5.91 -1.66
N LEU A 73 -1.23 -6.12 -2.94
CA LEU A 73 -2.42 -5.60 -3.60
C LEU A 73 -3.70 -6.25 -3.05
N ALA A 74 -3.70 -7.57 -2.87
CA ALA A 74 -4.82 -8.29 -2.26
C ALA A 74 -5.09 -7.80 -0.83
N PHE A 75 -4.03 -7.57 -0.04
CA PHE A 75 -4.15 -7.00 1.31
C PHE A 75 -4.77 -5.59 1.28
N ILE A 76 -4.30 -4.71 0.40
CA ILE A 76 -4.80 -3.33 0.30
C ILE A 76 -6.27 -3.30 -0.16
N ILE A 77 -6.62 -4.05 -1.21
CA ILE A 77 -8.01 -4.18 -1.68
C ILE A 77 -8.87 -4.74 -0.54
N GLY A 78 -8.38 -5.80 0.11
CA GLY A 78 -9.03 -6.43 1.25
C GLY A 78 -9.34 -5.43 2.35
N THR A 79 -8.37 -4.66 2.84
CA THR A 79 -8.62 -3.68 3.92
C THR A 79 -9.61 -2.56 3.55
N SER A 80 -9.74 -2.25 2.26
CA SER A 80 -10.59 -1.16 1.77
C SER A 80 -12.10 -1.42 1.90
N TRP A 81 -12.53 -2.68 2.02
CA TRP A 81 -13.94 -3.00 2.27
C TRP A 81 -14.49 -2.37 3.55
N SER A 82 -13.65 -2.30 4.60
CA SER A 82 -14.00 -1.85 5.94
C SER A 82 -14.15 -0.33 5.94
N LEU A 83 -13.27 0.35 5.19
CA LEU A 83 -13.33 1.78 4.98
C LEU A 83 -14.53 2.18 4.13
N ALA A 84 -14.86 1.41 3.09
CA ALA A 84 -16.06 1.61 2.29
C ALA A 84 -17.33 1.50 3.14
N LEU A 85 -17.45 0.44 3.95
CA LEU A 85 -18.57 0.25 4.87
C LEU A 85 -18.68 1.38 5.90
N LYS A 86 -17.56 1.76 6.55
CA LYS A 86 -17.53 2.87 7.52
C LYS A 86 -18.02 4.19 6.91
N ASN A 87 -17.77 4.40 5.62
CA ASN A 87 -18.14 5.60 4.90
C ASN A 87 -19.50 5.50 4.18
N ASN A 88 -20.28 4.45 4.41
CA ASN A 88 -21.55 4.17 3.73
C ASN A 88 -21.42 4.17 2.19
N GLN A 89 -20.29 3.70 1.66
CA GLN A 89 -20.07 3.52 0.23
C GLN A 89 -20.29 2.07 -0.20
N SER A 90 -20.64 1.87 -1.47
CA SER A 90 -20.78 0.53 -2.05
C SER A 90 -19.46 -0.22 -2.05
N ILE A 91 -19.49 -1.49 -1.64
CA ILE A 91 -18.34 -2.40 -1.70
C ILE A 91 -18.10 -2.97 -3.11
N PHE A 92 -18.98 -2.68 -4.08
CA PHE A 92 -18.92 -3.23 -5.43
C PHE A 92 -17.54 -3.03 -6.08
N MET A 93 -16.97 -1.83 -5.95
CA MET A 93 -15.66 -1.52 -6.55
C MET A 93 -14.52 -2.34 -5.92
N VAL A 94 -14.59 -2.64 -4.61
CA VAL A 94 -13.63 -3.50 -3.92
C VAL A 94 -13.74 -4.93 -4.45
N VAL A 95 -14.97 -5.46 -4.54
CA VAL A 95 -15.23 -6.81 -5.06
C VAL A 95 -14.78 -6.94 -6.51
N ALA A 96 -15.07 -5.94 -7.35
CA ALA A 96 -14.65 -5.92 -8.74
C ALA A 96 -13.13 -5.93 -8.89
N GLN A 97 -12.40 -5.13 -8.11
CA GLN A 97 -10.94 -5.13 -8.13
C GLN A 97 -10.35 -6.45 -7.64
N PHE A 98 -10.93 -7.05 -6.60
CA PHE A 98 -10.50 -8.35 -6.10
C PHE A 98 -10.73 -9.47 -7.13
N ALA A 99 -11.89 -9.45 -7.81
CA ALA A 99 -12.19 -10.37 -8.90
C ALA A 99 -11.24 -10.19 -10.09
N LEU A 100 -10.94 -8.94 -10.48
CA LEU A 100 -9.97 -8.63 -11.53
C LEU A 100 -8.57 -9.13 -11.20
N LEU A 101 -8.13 -8.98 -9.94
CA LEU A 101 -6.86 -9.55 -9.48
C LEU A 101 -6.84 -11.08 -9.64
N PHE A 102 -7.89 -11.77 -9.20
CA PHE A 102 -8.02 -13.22 -9.34
C PHE A 102 -8.02 -13.68 -10.80
N ILE A 103 -8.77 -12.99 -11.67
CA ILE A 103 -8.80 -13.26 -13.11
C ILE A 103 -7.39 -13.05 -13.71
N GLY A 104 -6.70 -11.98 -13.32
CA GLY A 104 -5.33 -11.71 -13.76
C GLY A 104 -4.36 -12.82 -13.38
N ILE A 105 -4.44 -13.32 -12.14
CA ILE A 105 -3.64 -14.45 -11.65
C ILE A 105 -3.94 -15.71 -12.47
N ILE A 106 -5.22 -16.07 -12.64
CA ILE A 106 -5.63 -17.26 -13.39
C ILE A 106 -5.14 -17.18 -14.84
N PHE A 107 -5.32 -16.02 -15.49
CA PHE A 107 -4.87 -15.81 -16.86
C PHE A 107 -3.34 -15.92 -16.99
N PHE A 108 -2.60 -15.36 -16.04
CA PHE A 108 -1.14 -15.45 -16.03
C PHE A 108 -0.67 -16.91 -15.98
N TYR A 109 -1.18 -17.71 -15.04
CA TYR A 109 -0.74 -19.09 -14.86
C TYR A 109 -1.29 -20.08 -15.91
N LEU A 110 -2.50 -19.87 -16.45
CA LEU A 110 -3.13 -20.86 -17.34
C LEU A 110 -3.03 -20.54 -18.82
N ALA A 111 -2.89 -19.27 -19.21
CA ALA A 111 -3.06 -18.88 -20.62
C ALA A 111 -1.81 -18.26 -21.25
N SER A 112 -1.09 -17.41 -20.52
CA SER A 112 -0.06 -16.57 -21.15
C SER A 112 1.35 -16.84 -20.64
N ASN A 113 1.52 -17.04 -19.33
CA ASN A 113 2.82 -17.01 -18.65
C ASN A 113 3.69 -15.77 -19.02
N ASN A 114 3.07 -14.69 -19.52
CA ASN A 114 3.76 -13.46 -19.91
C ASN A 114 3.88 -12.55 -18.68
N ILE A 115 5.09 -12.52 -18.12
CA ILE A 115 5.40 -11.77 -16.90
C ILE A 115 5.20 -10.27 -17.09
N ILE A 116 5.61 -9.71 -18.24
CA ILE A 116 5.46 -8.28 -18.52
C ILE A 116 3.99 -7.89 -18.50
N PHE A 117 3.14 -8.67 -19.18
CA PHE A 117 1.69 -8.44 -19.18
C PHE A 117 1.12 -8.48 -17.76
N PHE A 118 1.52 -9.47 -16.96
CA PHE A 118 1.05 -9.60 -15.57
C PHE A 118 1.48 -8.42 -14.70
N LEU A 119 2.72 -7.95 -14.82
CA LEU A 119 3.21 -6.75 -14.12
C LEU A 119 2.45 -5.49 -14.53
N VAL A 120 2.08 -5.36 -15.80
CA VAL A 120 1.23 -4.25 -16.30
C VAL A 120 -0.17 -4.32 -15.68
N VAL A 121 -0.78 -5.50 -15.61
CA VAL A 121 -2.08 -5.70 -14.95
C VAL A 121 -2.00 -5.28 -13.48
N LEU A 122 -0.97 -5.73 -12.75
CA LEU A 122 -0.75 -5.34 -11.35
C LEU A 122 -0.60 -3.82 -11.21
N LEU A 123 0.21 -3.18 -12.08
CA LEU A 123 0.39 -1.73 -12.08
C LEU A 123 -0.94 -0.97 -12.26
N ILE A 124 -1.78 -1.39 -13.19
CA ILE A 124 -3.11 -0.80 -13.42
C ILE A 124 -3.99 -0.98 -12.18
N LEU A 125 -3.99 -2.16 -11.56
CA LEU A 125 -4.79 -2.40 -10.35
C LEU A 125 -4.32 -1.56 -9.17
N TYR A 126 -3.02 -1.36 -8.97
CA TYR A 126 -2.50 -0.41 -7.98
C TYR A 126 -2.97 1.02 -8.24
N GLU A 127 -3.04 1.44 -9.50
CA GLU A 127 -3.55 2.76 -9.88
C GLU A 127 -5.04 2.91 -9.55
N MET A 128 -5.86 1.94 -9.98
CA MET A 128 -7.29 1.91 -9.71
C MET A 128 -7.58 1.92 -8.21
N GLN A 129 -6.85 1.11 -7.45
CA GLN A 129 -6.99 1.02 -6.01
C GLN A 129 -6.62 2.32 -5.31
N TYR A 130 -5.55 3.01 -5.75
CA TYR A 130 -5.20 4.31 -5.19
C TYR A 130 -6.27 5.38 -5.44
N PHE A 131 -6.83 5.44 -6.64
CA PHE A 131 -7.93 6.36 -6.93
C PHE A 131 -9.17 6.07 -6.08
N PHE A 132 -9.48 4.80 -5.88
CA PHE A 132 -10.56 4.38 -5.00
C PHE A 132 -10.30 4.79 -3.55
N GLU A 133 -9.12 4.47 -3.00
CA GLU A 133 -8.75 4.84 -1.62
C GLU A 133 -8.75 6.35 -1.39
N LYS A 134 -8.28 7.14 -2.37
CA LYS A 134 -8.23 8.60 -2.27
C LYS A 134 -9.62 9.20 -2.03
N ASN A 135 -10.66 8.59 -2.60
CA ASN A 135 -12.05 9.02 -2.41
C ASN A 135 -12.67 8.49 -1.10
N LEU A 136 -12.12 7.41 -0.55
CA LEU A 136 -12.55 6.83 0.70
C LEU A 136 -11.94 7.51 1.93
N ILE A 137 -10.66 7.86 1.89
CA ILE A 137 -9.99 8.47 3.04
C ILE A 137 -10.44 9.92 3.14
N LYS A 138 -11.32 10.24 4.09
CA LYS A 138 -11.80 11.60 4.37
C LYS A 138 -11.04 12.20 5.55
N ASP A 139 -10.63 13.46 5.43
CA ASP A 139 -10.13 14.29 6.54
C ASP A 139 -8.91 13.75 7.33
N VAL A 140 -8.06 12.93 6.71
CA VAL A 140 -6.79 12.42 7.31
C VAL A 140 -5.61 12.63 6.34
N ASP A 141 -5.12 13.86 6.24
CA ASP A 141 -4.13 14.25 5.23
C ASP A 141 -2.79 13.54 5.35
N TRP A 142 -2.30 13.30 6.56
CA TRP A 142 -1.05 12.57 6.76
C TRP A 142 -1.12 11.14 6.18
N TYR A 143 -2.28 10.49 6.28
CA TYR A 143 -2.47 9.14 5.78
C TYR A 143 -2.62 9.14 4.27
N LYS A 144 -3.31 10.14 3.69
CA LYS A 144 -3.35 10.34 2.23
C LYS A 144 -1.95 10.50 1.64
N ASN A 145 -1.11 11.32 2.27
CA ASN A 145 0.28 11.52 1.85
C ASN A 145 1.08 10.22 1.95
N LEU A 146 0.94 9.47 3.05
CA LEU A 146 1.55 8.15 3.20
C LEU A 146 1.14 7.22 2.05
N ARG A 147 -0.16 7.09 1.78
CA ARG A 147 -0.68 6.24 0.68
C ARG A 147 -0.15 6.67 -0.68
N PHE A 148 -0.07 7.97 -0.95
CA PHE A 148 0.54 8.47 -2.18
C PHE A 148 2.00 8.02 -2.32
N HIS A 149 2.82 8.22 -1.28
CA HIS A 149 4.24 7.84 -1.32
C HIS A 149 4.42 6.33 -1.52
N LEU A 150 3.64 5.50 -0.82
CA LEU A 150 3.72 4.05 -0.95
C LEU A 150 3.35 3.59 -2.36
N THR A 151 2.17 3.98 -2.85
CA THR A 151 1.71 3.55 -4.18
C THR A 151 2.61 4.11 -5.28
N PHE A 152 3.05 5.36 -5.18
CA PHE A 152 3.97 5.95 -6.14
C PHE A 152 5.32 5.20 -6.19
N SER A 153 5.86 4.82 -5.03
CA SER A 153 7.08 4.00 -4.96
C SER A 153 6.87 2.63 -5.63
N ILE A 154 5.75 1.96 -5.35
CA ILE A 154 5.39 0.68 -5.98
C ILE A 154 5.29 0.81 -7.50
N ARG A 155 4.72 1.89 -8.03
CA ARG A 155 4.64 2.14 -9.49
C ARG A 155 6.02 2.23 -10.11
N ILE A 156 6.92 3.02 -9.52
CA ILE A 156 8.31 3.14 -9.99
C ILE A 156 8.98 1.76 -10.00
N CYS A 157 8.80 0.98 -8.94
CA CYS A 157 9.40 -0.34 -8.84
C CYS A 157 8.86 -1.31 -9.91
N HIS A 158 7.55 -1.27 -10.21
CA HIS A 158 6.98 -2.05 -11.31
C HIS A 158 7.56 -1.63 -12.67
N LEU A 159 7.65 -0.33 -12.93
CA LEU A 159 8.24 0.19 -14.17
C LEU A 159 9.71 -0.21 -14.32
N LEU A 160 10.49 -0.17 -13.23
CA LEU A 160 11.87 -0.63 -13.20
C LEU A 160 11.99 -2.13 -13.49
N MET A 161 11.09 -2.95 -12.95
CA MET A 161 11.08 -4.40 -13.23
C MET A 161 10.65 -4.70 -14.66
N ILE A 162 9.63 -4.02 -15.17
CA ILE A 162 9.21 -4.15 -16.57
C ILE A 162 10.37 -3.78 -17.51
N ALA A 163 11.04 -2.65 -17.26
CA ALA A 163 12.18 -2.21 -18.05
C ALA A 163 13.37 -3.20 -17.94
N PHE A 164 13.65 -3.71 -16.74
CA PHE A 164 14.68 -4.72 -16.52
C PHE A 164 14.42 -5.97 -17.38
N ILE A 165 13.21 -6.52 -17.29
CA ILE A 165 12.81 -7.73 -18.04
C ILE A 165 12.90 -7.46 -19.54
N PHE A 166 12.39 -6.32 -20.02
CA PHE A 166 12.46 -5.99 -21.44
C PHE A 166 13.89 -5.85 -21.99
N THR A 167 14.84 -5.45 -21.13
CA THR A 167 16.24 -5.21 -21.52
C THR A 167 17.10 -6.48 -21.47
N ASN A 168 16.78 -7.41 -20.57
CA ASN A 168 17.59 -8.59 -20.27
C ASN A 168 16.96 -9.93 -20.73
N GLN A 169 15.81 -9.86 -21.43
CA GLN A 169 15.21 -11.00 -22.13
C GLN A 169 15.84 -11.25 -23.49
#